data_AF-A0A7X9AA08-F1
#
_entry.id   AF-A0A7X9AA08-F1
#
_cell.length_a   1.000
_cell.length_b   1.000
_cell.length_c   1.000
_cell.angle_alpha   90.00
_cell.angle_beta   90.00
_cell.angle_gamma   90.00
#
_symmetry.space_group_name_H-M   'P 1'
#
loop_
_entity.id
_entity.type
_entity.pdbx_description
1 polymer ?
#
loop_
_entity_poly.entity_id
_entity_poly.type
_entity_poly.pdbx_seq_one_letter_code
_entity_poly.pdbx_strand_id
1 'polypeptide(L)'
;MIRKTTLLLLPLLLLFSCRSVQPSKQPVAGMYPTVDISRRLEDMKAFSCTEEQLREALKSIRIWDFLQTAGMKDSELSLVRRGLAERGYAEIDTRHVKEIPIHWVTFASKDGKKMEISAAFLQMPPPSCRQEIMLEKTPGRQETRTVRRNRKLEYQYLNRWQCPTQDGEPLEIWKISDKKRNRPGNTYWELRRFFEF
;
A
#
# COMPACT_ATOMS: atom_id res chain seq x y z
N MET A 1 47.72 23.34 29.79
CA MET A 1 46.47 24.16 29.82
C MET A 1 45.54 23.80 28.67
N ILE A 2 45.07 22.55 28.63
CA ILE A 2 44.05 22.08 27.69
C ILE A 2 42.92 21.50 28.57
N ARG A 3 41.67 21.55 28.12
CA ARG A 3 40.50 20.81 28.65
C ARG A 3 39.47 21.61 29.47
N LYS A 4 38.96 22.71 28.92
CA LYS A 4 37.56 23.11 29.22
C LYS A 4 36.73 23.34 27.96
N THR A 5 37.34 23.88 26.90
CA THR A 5 36.68 24.07 25.59
C THR A 5 36.43 22.76 24.84
N THR A 6 37.29 21.75 24.98
CA THR A 6 37.12 20.45 24.30
C THR A 6 35.96 19.62 24.88
N LEU A 7 35.59 19.85 26.15
CA LEU A 7 34.53 19.07 26.82
C LEU A 7 33.12 19.52 26.43
N LEU A 8 32.96 20.76 25.95
CA LEU A 8 31.68 21.35 25.53
C LEU A 8 31.32 21.03 24.07
N LEU A 9 32.28 20.68 23.23
CA LEU A 9 32.05 20.30 21.82
C LEU A 9 31.49 18.88 21.67
N LEU A 10 31.83 17.97 22.59
CA LEU A 10 31.37 16.59 22.58
C LEU A 10 29.83 16.45 22.73
N PRO A 11 29.14 17.11 23.67
CA PRO A 11 27.68 17.05 23.77
C PRO A 11 26.98 17.73 22.58
N LEU A 12 27.57 18.78 22.01
CA LEU A 12 27.04 19.43 20.79
C LEU A 12 27.10 18.49 19.57
N LEU A 13 28.20 17.76 19.39
CA LEU A 13 28.32 16.74 18.33
C LEU A 13 27.38 15.54 18.56
N LEU A 14 27.16 15.14 19.82
CA LEU A 14 26.21 14.08 20.16
C LEU A 14 24.75 14.49 19.91
N LEU A 15 24.38 15.75 20.14
CA LEU A 15 23.03 16.26 19.83
C LEU A 15 22.78 16.36 18.32
N PHE A 16 23.80 16.64 17.50
CA PHE A 16 23.69 16.61 16.03
C PHE A 16 23.62 15.19 15.44
N SER A 17 24.01 14.16 16.20
CA SER A 17 23.89 12.77 15.78
C SER A 17 22.45 12.23 15.88
N CYS A 18 21.56 12.94 16.59
CA CYS A 18 20.11 12.72 16.54
C CYS A 18 19.51 13.38 15.29
N ARG A 19 19.94 12.97 14.09
CA ARG A 19 19.21 13.29 12.87
C ARG A 19 17.84 12.62 12.95
N SER A 20 16.80 13.39 13.24
CA SER A 20 15.43 12.96 13.00
C SER A 20 15.31 12.61 11.52
N VAL A 21 15.15 11.32 11.21
CA VAL A 21 14.84 10.89 9.84
C VAL A 21 13.49 11.49 9.50
N GLN A 22 13.48 12.54 8.68
CA GLN A 22 12.23 13.12 8.21
C GLN A 22 11.59 12.11 7.25
N PRO A 23 10.29 11.80 7.41
CA PRO A 23 9.61 10.91 6.49
C PRO A 23 9.63 11.51 5.09
N SER A 24 9.73 10.63 4.09
CA SER A 24 9.70 11.02 2.69
C SER A 24 8.40 11.80 2.38
N LYS A 25 8.54 12.87 1.60
CA LYS A 25 7.40 13.65 1.07
C LYS A 25 6.89 13.11 -0.26
N GLN A 26 7.52 12.07 -0.79
CA GLN A 26 7.16 11.40 -2.03
C GLN A 26 6.84 9.92 -1.74
N PRO A 27 6.08 9.24 -2.62
CA PRO A 27 5.88 7.79 -2.55
C PRO A 27 7.22 7.05 -2.57
N VAL A 28 7.37 6.04 -1.72
CA VAL A 28 8.58 5.22 -1.63
C VAL A 28 8.22 3.75 -1.56
N ALA A 29 8.95 2.93 -2.31
CA ALA A 29 8.82 1.50 -2.29
C ALA A 29 9.51 0.89 -1.05
N GLY A 30 8.80 0.01 -0.37
CA GLY A 30 9.29 -0.84 0.72
C GLY A 30 9.25 -2.31 0.32
N MET A 31 10.27 -3.07 0.72
CA MET A 31 10.33 -4.54 0.53
C MET A 31 9.94 -5.30 1.80
N TYR A 32 9.59 -4.57 2.87
CA TYR A 32 9.16 -5.12 4.15
C TYR A 32 7.74 -4.64 4.42
N PRO A 33 6.85 -5.51 4.89
CA PRO A 33 5.47 -5.15 5.11
C PRO A 33 5.37 -4.18 6.28
N THR A 34 4.93 -2.97 5.99
CA THR A 34 4.46 -2.06 7.03
C THR A 34 2.93 -2.02 7.08
N VAL A 35 2.27 -2.56 6.05
CA VAL A 35 0.80 -2.67 5.96
C VAL A 35 0.29 -4.05 6.37
N ASP A 36 0.99 -5.12 5.99
CA ASP A 36 0.49 -6.51 6.10
C ASP A 36 1.45 -7.46 6.85
N ILE A 37 1.52 -7.25 8.17
CA ILE A 37 2.74 -7.50 8.94
C ILE A 37 2.97 -8.99 9.33
N SER A 38 1.99 -9.90 9.27
CA SER A 38 2.11 -11.09 10.15
C SER A 38 1.67 -12.46 9.64
N ARG A 39 0.91 -12.57 8.55
CA ARG A 39 0.47 -13.91 8.10
C ARG A 39 0.51 -14.09 6.60
N ARG A 40 0.31 -13.01 5.85
CA ARG A 40 0.35 -13.06 4.40
C ARG A 40 1.75 -13.33 3.86
N LEU A 41 2.81 -12.78 4.47
CA LEU A 41 4.18 -12.98 3.96
C LEU A 41 4.65 -14.43 3.90
N GLU A 42 4.34 -15.25 4.90
CA GLU A 42 4.78 -16.66 4.94
C GLU A 42 4.20 -17.48 3.78
N ASP A 43 3.04 -17.06 3.28
CA ASP A 43 2.34 -17.68 2.16
C ASP A 43 2.71 -17.06 0.80
N MET A 44 3.56 -16.02 0.76
CA MET A 44 3.94 -15.38 -0.51
C MET A 44 5.02 -16.18 -1.22
N LYS A 45 4.93 -16.20 -2.56
CA LYS A 45 5.88 -16.85 -3.46
C LYS A 45 6.48 -15.85 -4.41
N ALA A 46 7.78 -16.01 -4.68
CA ALA A 46 8.51 -15.22 -5.65
C ALA A 46 7.74 -15.08 -6.97
N PHE A 47 7.69 -13.87 -7.49
CA PHE A 47 7.01 -13.52 -8.73
C PHE A 47 7.90 -12.64 -9.60
N SER A 48 8.15 -13.07 -10.84
CA SER A 48 9.00 -12.35 -11.77
C SER A 48 8.16 -11.52 -12.73
N CYS A 49 8.52 -10.25 -12.88
CA CYS A 49 7.92 -9.33 -13.84
C CYS A 49 8.93 -8.26 -14.24
N THR A 50 8.60 -7.48 -15.29
CA THR A 50 9.36 -6.30 -15.70
C THR A 50 8.81 -5.02 -15.07
N GLU A 51 9.60 -3.95 -15.07
CA GLU A 51 9.15 -2.64 -14.59
C GLU A 51 8.05 -2.07 -15.50
N GLU A 52 8.10 -2.37 -16.79
CA GLU A 52 7.07 -2.04 -17.77
C GLU A 52 5.75 -2.74 -17.42
N GLN A 53 5.77 -4.03 -17.11
CA GLN A 53 4.57 -4.77 -16.70
C GLN A 53 3.95 -4.19 -15.42
N LEU A 54 4.77 -3.82 -14.43
CA LEU A 54 4.31 -3.13 -13.23
C LEU A 54 3.68 -1.77 -13.55
N ARG A 55 4.32 -0.98 -14.41
CA ARG A 55 3.82 0.33 -14.83
C ARG A 55 2.47 0.20 -15.54
N GLU A 56 2.35 -0.73 -16.49
CA GLU A 56 1.10 -0.95 -17.22
C GLU A 56 0.00 -1.49 -16.31
N ALA A 57 0.32 -2.36 -15.35
CA ALA A 57 -0.63 -2.81 -14.33
C ALA A 57 -1.17 -1.63 -13.49
N LEU A 58 -0.28 -0.73 -13.02
CA LEU A 58 -0.66 0.47 -12.27
C LEU A 58 -1.48 1.46 -13.10
N LYS A 59 -1.19 1.61 -14.40
CA LYS A 59 -1.98 2.42 -15.33
C LYS A 59 -3.36 1.82 -15.56
N SER A 60 -3.46 0.49 -15.68
CA SER A 60 -4.73 -0.20 -15.94
C SER A 60 -5.77 0.01 -14.83
N ILE A 61 -5.30 0.18 -13.58
CA ILE A 61 -6.15 0.50 -12.42
C ILE A 61 -6.18 2.01 -12.11
N ARG A 62 -5.63 2.85 -13.01
CA ARG A 62 -5.63 4.31 -12.95
C ARG A 62 -5.03 4.89 -11.66
N ILE A 63 -3.97 4.26 -11.12
CA ILE A 63 -3.26 4.78 -9.95
C ILE A 63 -1.86 5.34 -10.27
N TRP A 64 -1.30 5.00 -11.42
CA TRP A 64 0.03 5.44 -11.86
C TRP A 64 0.17 6.98 -11.84
N ASP A 65 -0.80 7.69 -12.40
CA ASP A 65 -0.72 9.16 -12.54
C ASP A 65 -0.72 9.88 -11.18
N PHE A 66 -1.40 9.33 -10.17
CA PHE A 66 -1.33 9.85 -8.81
C PHE A 66 0.09 9.69 -8.24
N LEU A 67 0.69 8.52 -8.40
CA LEU A 67 2.06 8.27 -7.91
C LEU A 67 3.08 9.20 -8.59
N GLN A 68 2.96 9.40 -9.89
CA GLN A 68 3.82 10.31 -10.66
C GLN A 68 3.62 11.78 -10.25
N THR A 69 2.36 12.22 -10.10
CA THR A 69 2.04 13.59 -9.64
C THR A 69 2.60 13.87 -8.25
N ALA A 70 2.65 12.85 -7.39
CA ALA A 70 3.29 12.93 -6.07
C ALA A 70 4.82 12.86 -6.09
N GLY A 71 5.45 12.82 -7.27
CA GLY A 71 6.91 12.78 -7.41
C GLY A 71 7.53 11.41 -7.13
N MET A 72 6.79 10.31 -7.29
CA MET A 72 7.39 8.97 -7.23
C MET A 72 8.48 8.84 -8.30
N LYS A 73 9.66 8.37 -7.90
CA LYS A 73 10.76 8.11 -8.83
C LYS A 73 10.54 6.79 -9.55
N ASP A 74 10.92 6.71 -10.82
CA ASP A 74 10.81 5.46 -11.59
C ASP A 74 11.61 4.31 -10.97
N SER A 75 12.73 4.60 -10.30
CA SER A 75 13.55 3.62 -9.58
C SER A 75 12.79 2.90 -8.45
N GLU A 76 11.67 3.43 -7.97
CA GLU A 76 10.82 2.75 -7.00
C GLU A 76 10.19 1.49 -7.61
N LEU A 77 9.93 1.46 -8.92
CA LEU A 77 9.47 0.23 -9.61
C LEU A 77 10.55 -0.85 -9.62
N SER A 78 11.83 -0.49 -9.75
CA SER A 78 12.93 -1.45 -9.63
C SER A 78 12.95 -2.11 -8.25
N LEU A 79 12.66 -1.36 -7.19
CA LEU A 79 12.55 -1.87 -5.83
C LEU A 79 11.34 -2.79 -5.65
N VAL A 80 10.18 -2.41 -6.21
CA VAL A 80 8.98 -3.26 -6.22
C VAL A 80 9.25 -4.58 -6.93
N ARG A 81 9.83 -4.52 -8.13
CA ARG A 81 10.22 -5.69 -8.93
C ARG A 81 11.13 -6.62 -8.13
N ARG A 82 12.14 -6.08 -7.46
CA ARG A 82 13.05 -6.86 -6.61
C ARG A 82 12.32 -7.51 -5.43
N GLY A 83 11.46 -6.78 -4.72
CA GLY A 83 10.67 -7.32 -3.61
C GLY A 83 9.77 -8.49 -4.05
N LEU A 84 9.11 -8.35 -5.20
CA LEU A 84 8.32 -9.43 -5.80
C LEU A 84 9.17 -10.64 -6.18
N ALA A 85 10.31 -10.44 -6.85
CA ALA A 85 11.18 -11.53 -7.28
C ALA A 85 11.80 -12.30 -6.11
N GLU A 86 12.11 -11.63 -5.00
CA GLU A 86 12.75 -12.25 -3.84
C GLU A 86 11.74 -12.86 -2.85
N ARG A 87 10.59 -12.21 -2.65
CA ARG A 87 9.68 -12.52 -1.53
C ARG A 87 8.22 -12.67 -1.94
N GLY A 88 7.88 -12.39 -3.20
CA GLY A 88 6.49 -12.32 -3.63
C GLY A 88 5.73 -11.13 -3.04
N TYR A 89 6.42 -10.14 -2.47
CA TYR A 89 5.79 -8.99 -1.83
C TYR A 89 6.60 -7.71 -1.98
N ALA A 90 5.90 -6.61 -2.24
CA ALA A 90 6.41 -5.25 -2.12
C ALA A 90 5.28 -4.29 -1.77
N GLU A 91 5.63 -3.10 -1.30
CA GLU A 91 4.66 -2.02 -1.05
C GLU A 91 5.20 -0.69 -1.56
N ILE A 92 4.32 0.25 -1.87
CA ILE A 92 4.61 1.67 -2.03
C ILE A 92 3.88 2.38 -0.90
N ASP A 93 4.65 3.02 -0.02
CA ASP A 93 4.12 3.80 1.08
C ASP A 93 3.87 5.25 0.64
N THR A 94 2.63 5.69 0.81
CA THR A 94 2.21 7.06 0.52
C THR A 94 1.57 7.73 1.74
N ARG A 95 1.67 7.14 2.94
CA ARG A 95 0.98 7.61 4.16
C ARG A 95 1.34 9.04 4.55
N HIS A 96 2.53 9.51 4.16
CA HIS A 96 3.03 10.85 4.46
C HIS A 96 2.82 11.87 3.32
N VAL A 97 2.30 11.43 2.18
CA VAL A 97 2.03 12.25 1.00
C VAL A 97 0.57 12.69 1.06
N LYS A 98 0.32 13.99 1.24
CA LYS A 98 -1.03 14.53 1.48
C LYS A 98 -1.76 14.91 0.19
N GLU A 99 -1.01 15.05 -0.89
CA GLU A 99 -1.44 15.60 -2.16
C GLU A 99 -2.18 14.56 -3.02
N ILE A 100 -2.15 13.28 -2.64
CA ILE A 100 -2.80 12.19 -3.38
C ILE A 100 -3.76 11.39 -2.50
N PRO A 101 -4.81 10.80 -3.10
CA PRO A 101 -5.84 10.07 -2.34
C PRO A 101 -5.41 8.67 -1.88
N ILE A 102 -4.28 8.17 -2.40
CA ILE A 102 -3.75 6.83 -2.12
C ILE A 102 -3.01 6.87 -0.77
N HIS A 103 -3.33 5.91 0.09
CA HIS A 103 -2.71 5.74 1.41
C HIS A 103 -1.54 4.74 1.41
N TRP A 104 -1.65 3.68 0.60
CA TRP A 104 -0.58 2.72 0.32
C TRP A 104 -0.95 1.89 -0.91
N VAL A 105 0.05 1.25 -1.52
CA VAL A 105 -0.13 0.22 -2.55
C VAL A 105 0.67 -1.01 -2.16
N THR A 106 0.10 -2.21 -2.26
CA THR A 106 0.82 -3.47 -2.05
C THR A 106 0.76 -4.33 -3.30
N PHE A 107 1.85 -5.05 -3.55
CA PHE A 107 2.00 -6.03 -4.61
C PHE A 107 2.27 -7.37 -3.92
N ALA A 108 1.50 -8.40 -4.25
CA ALA A 108 1.59 -9.68 -3.57
C ALA A 108 1.33 -10.85 -4.53
N SER A 109 2.11 -11.92 -4.42
CA SER A 109 1.85 -13.17 -5.14
C SER A 109 1.83 -14.34 -4.16
N LYS A 110 0.70 -15.05 -4.10
CA LYS A 110 0.53 -16.22 -3.21
C LYS A 110 0.96 -17.53 -3.87
N ASP A 111 0.81 -17.61 -5.17
CA ASP A 111 1.02 -18.84 -5.94
C ASP A 111 2.26 -18.77 -6.85
N GLY A 112 2.88 -17.59 -6.96
CA GLY A 112 4.00 -17.32 -7.87
C GLY A 112 3.57 -17.19 -9.33
N LYS A 113 2.26 -17.15 -9.61
CA LYS A 113 1.68 -17.10 -10.95
C LYS A 113 0.87 -15.84 -11.19
N LYS A 114 0.11 -15.40 -10.19
CA LYS A 114 -0.68 -14.17 -10.22
C LYS A 114 -0.09 -13.13 -9.29
N MET A 115 -0.10 -11.88 -9.72
CA MET A 115 0.20 -10.73 -8.87
C MET A 115 -1.10 -10.00 -8.51
N GLU A 116 -1.38 -9.87 -7.21
CA GLU A 116 -2.40 -8.99 -6.65
C GLU A 116 -1.80 -7.59 -6.46
N ILE A 117 -2.40 -6.57 -7.06
CA ILE A 117 -2.19 -5.18 -6.66
C ILE A 117 -3.38 -4.75 -5.81
N SER A 118 -3.09 -4.26 -4.60
CA SER A 118 -4.06 -3.63 -3.70
C SER A 118 -3.68 -2.19 -3.42
N ALA A 119 -4.56 -1.23 -3.68
CA ALA A 119 -4.34 0.18 -3.38
C ALA A 119 -5.39 0.68 -2.38
N ALA A 120 -4.94 1.26 -1.27
CA ALA A 120 -5.83 1.74 -0.22
C ALA A 120 -6.08 3.24 -0.28
N PHE A 121 -7.27 3.63 0.14
CA PHE A 121 -7.76 5.00 0.19
C PHE A 121 -8.47 5.24 1.52
N LEU A 122 -8.19 6.36 2.20
CA LEU A 122 -8.91 6.71 3.43
C LEU A 122 -10.34 7.20 3.14
N GLN A 123 -10.54 7.74 1.95
CA GLN A 123 -11.84 8.14 1.42
C GLN A 123 -12.22 7.26 0.23
N MET A 124 -13.44 7.40 -0.28
CA MET A 124 -13.88 6.66 -1.47
C MET A 124 -12.89 6.91 -2.63
N PRO A 125 -12.47 5.87 -3.38
CA PRO A 125 -11.54 6.06 -4.49
C PRO A 125 -12.11 7.03 -5.55
N PRO A 126 -11.26 7.84 -6.21
CA PRO A 126 -11.71 8.74 -7.27
C PRO A 126 -12.48 8.01 -8.39
N PRO A 127 -13.45 8.67 -9.07
CA PRO A 127 -14.21 8.06 -10.16
C PRO A 127 -13.35 7.38 -11.23
N SER A 128 -12.21 8.00 -11.57
CA SER A 128 -11.26 7.46 -12.54
C SER A 128 -10.74 6.08 -12.17
N CYS A 129 -10.44 5.84 -10.88
CA CYS A 129 -10.00 4.52 -10.39
C CYS A 129 -11.17 3.52 -10.28
N ARG A 130 -12.41 4.00 -10.23
CA ARG A 130 -13.62 3.17 -10.14
C ARG A 130 -14.18 2.78 -11.51
N GLN A 131 -13.51 3.14 -12.60
CA GLN A 131 -14.01 2.95 -13.96
C GLN A 131 -15.43 3.52 -14.13
N GLU A 132 -15.67 4.69 -13.53
CA GLU A 132 -16.95 5.40 -13.53
C GLU A 132 -18.13 4.67 -12.84
N ILE A 133 -17.88 3.58 -12.10
CA ILE A 133 -18.93 2.86 -11.36
C ILE A 133 -19.32 3.65 -10.10
N MET A 134 -20.60 4.02 -10.01
CA MET A 134 -21.18 4.60 -8.80
C MET A 134 -21.38 3.53 -7.71
N LEU A 135 -20.67 3.69 -6.58
CA LEU A 135 -20.66 2.74 -5.45
C LEU A 135 -21.86 2.90 -4.49
N GLU A 136 -22.92 3.59 -4.90
CA GLU A 136 -24.08 3.91 -4.06
C GLU A 136 -25.14 2.81 -4.01
N LYS A 137 -25.03 1.76 -4.85
CA LYS A 137 -25.88 0.57 -4.77
C LYS A 137 -25.34 -0.45 -3.77
N THR A 138 -26.25 -1.23 -3.20
CA THR A 138 -25.98 -2.39 -2.33
C THR A 138 -24.76 -3.16 -2.84
N PRO A 139 -23.78 -3.46 -1.98
CA PRO A 139 -22.60 -4.20 -2.40
C PRO A 139 -22.99 -5.56 -2.98
N GLY A 140 -22.25 -6.02 -3.98
CA GLY A 140 -22.46 -7.34 -4.57
C GLY A 140 -22.17 -8.47 -3.58
N ARG A 141 -21.37 -8.21 -2.54
CA ARG A 141 -21.12 -9.16 -1.44
C ARG A 141 -20.84 -8.44 -0.13
N GLN A 142 -21.34 -9.01 0.97
CA GLN A 142 -21.04 -8.58 2.33
C GLN A 142 -20.40 -9.73 3.10
N GLU A 143 -19.25 -9.47 3.72
CA GLU A 143 -18.52 -10.47 4.48
C GLU A 143 -18.05 -9.88 5.82
N THR A 144 -17.74 -10.78 6.75
CA THR A 144 -17.00 -10.43 7.97
C THR A 144 -15.69 -11.19 7.97
N ARG A 145 -14.60 -10.51 8.31
CA ARG A 145 -13.30 -11.14 8.53
C ARG A 145 -12.74 -10.79 9.90
N THR A 146 -11.90 -11.68 10.39
CA THR A 146 -11.15 -11.48 11.61
C THR A 146 -9.68 -11.33 11.26
N VAL A 147 -9.08 -10.21 11.65
CA VAL A 147 -7.66 -9.92 11.42
C VAL A 147 -6.96 -9.81 12.76
N ARG A 148 -5.75 -10.35 12.87
CA ARG A 148 -4.90 -10.16 14.05
C ARG A 148 -3.88 -9.08 13.76
N ARG A 149 -3.95 -7.93 14.44
CA ARG A 149 -2.98 -6.83 14.36
C ARG A 149 -2.38 -6.57 15.73
N ASN A 150 -1.05 -6.52 15.82
CA ASN A 150 -0.32 -6.29 17.09
C ASN A 150 -0.82 -7.19 18.24
N ARG A 151 -1.00 -8.48 17.93
CA ARG A 151 -1.55 -9.53 18.83
C ARG A 151 -3.02 -9.37 19.22
N LYS A 152 -3.69 -8.27 18.87
CA LYS A 152 -5.11 -8.02 19.10
C LYS A 152 -5.96 -8.53 17.93
N LEU A 153 -7.12 -9.08 18.25
CA LEU A 153 -8.09 -9.56 17.29
C LEU A 153 -9.05 -8.42 16.92
N GLU A 154 -9.17 -8.13 15.63
CA GLU A 154 -10.01 -7.08 15.06
C GLU A 154 -11.04 -7.71 14.12
N TYR A 155 -12.30 -7.32 14.29
CA TYR A 155 -13.40 -7.74 13.43
C TYR A 155 -13.66 -6.66 12.39
N GLN A 156 -13.73 -7.05 11.12
CA GLN A 156 -13.93 -6.14 10.01
C GLN A 156 -15.15 -6.55 9.19
N TYR A 157 -15.96 -5.56 8.82
CA TYR A 157 -17.01 -5.68 7.82
C TYR A 157 -16.44 -5.31 6.46
N LEU A 158 -16.75 -6.13 5.46
CA LEU A 158 -16.27 -6.00 4.10
C LEU A 158 -17.47 -5.88 3.18
N ASN A 159 -17.57 -4.77 2.46
CA ASN A 159 -18.51 -4.62 1.36
C ASN A 159 -17.72 -4.65 0.06
N ARG A 160 -18.07 -5.56 -0.86
CA ARG A 160 -17.36 -5.75 -2.12
C ARG A 160 -18.22 -5.36 -3.32
N TRP A 161 -17.63 -4.61 -4.23
CA TRP A 161 -18.14 -4.35 -5.58
C TRP A 161 -17.16 -4.92 -6.59
N GLN A 162 -17.67 -5.46 -7.69
CA GLN A 162 -16.85 -5.94 -8.80
C GLN A 162 -17.15 -5.08 -10.03
N CYS A 163 -16.09 -4.63 -10.67
CA CYS A 163 -16.10 -3.80 -11.86
C CYS A 163 -15.68 -4.70 -13.02
N PRO A 164 -16.57 -4.99 -13.99
CA PRO A 164 -16.20 -5.75 -15.18
C PRO A 164 -15.08 -5.02 -15.91
N THR A 165 -14.00 -5.72 -16.24
CA THR A 165 -12.93 -5.18 -17.08
C THR A 165 -12.89 -5.92 -18.40
N GLN A 166 -12.54 -5.24 -19.49
CA GLN A 166 -12.45 -5.85 -20.81
C GLN A 166 -11.29 -6.86 -20.92
N ASP A 167 -10.26 -6.73 -20.08
CA ASP A 167 -8.99 -7.43 -20.23
C ASP A 167 -8.79 -8.62 -19.25
N GLY A 168 -9.88 -9.20 -18.73
CA GLY A 168 -9.80 -10.38 -17.84
C GLY A 168 -10.38 -10.16 -16.44
N GLU A 169 -9.61 -10.50 -15.39
CA GLU A 169 -10.06 -10.54 -13.99
C GLU A 169 -10.64 -9.18 -13.54
N PRO A 170 -11.82 -9.18 -12.87
CA PRO A 170 -12.52 -7.95 -12.51
C PRO A 170 -11.72 -7.13 -11.51
N LEU A 171 -11.82 -5.81 -11.63
CA LEU A 171 -11.35 -4.89 -10.60
C LEU A 171 -12.34 -4.94 -9.43
N GLU A 172 -11.84 -5.23 -8.24
CA GLU A 172 -12.65 -5.26 -7.05
C GLU A 172 -12.48 -3.99 -6.23
N ILE A 173 -13.57 -3.50 -5.65
CA ILE A 173 -13.57 -2.37 -4.73
C ILE A 173 -14.13 -2.86 -3.40
N TRP A 174 -13.36 -2.63 -2.34
CA TRP A 174 -13.66 -3.12 -1.01
C TRP A 174 -13.81 -1.93 -0.06
N LYS A 175 -14.95 -1.82 0.63
CA LYS A 175 -15.09 -0.94 1.80
C LYS A 175 -14.87 -1.78 3.04
N ILE A 176 -13.85 -1.42 3.81
CA ILE A 176 -13.40 -2.16 4.98
C ILE A 176 -13.64 -1.29 6.20
N SER A 177 -14.48 -1.76 7.12
CA SER A 177 -14.85 -1.01 8.32
C SER A 177 -14.62 -1.85 9.57
N ASP A 178 -13.90 -1.29 10.54
CA ASP A 178 -13.73 -1.90 11.85
C ASP A 178 -15.07 -1.98 12.61
N LYS A 179 -15.39 -3.15 13.16
CA LYS A 179 -16.49 -3.33 14.11
C LYS A 179 -16.03 -2.89 15.50
N LYS A 180 -16.17 -1.60 15.82
CA LYS A 180 -16.05 -1.08 17.19
C LYS A 180 -17.39 -0.50 17.62
N ARG A 181 -18.00 -1.08 18.67
CA ARG A 181 -19.34 -0.71 19.15
C ARG A 181 -19.49 0.79 19.49
N ASN A 182 -18.42 1.47 19.93
CA ASN A 182 -18.50 2.82 20.52
C ASN A 182 -17.43 3.82 20.01
N ARG A 183 -16.81 3.60 18.86
CA ARG A 183 -15.91 4.60 18.23
C ARG A 183 -16.17 4.61 16.73
N PRO A 184 -16.08 5.77 16.04
CA PRO A 184 -16.03 5.78 14.59
C PRO A 184 -14.92 4.81 14.17
N GLY A 185 -15.31 3.70 13.56
CA GLY A 185 -14.37 2.67 13.13
C GLY A 185 -13.45 3.26 12.07
N ASN A 186 -12.18 2.84 12.05
CA ASN A 186 -11.32 3.17 10.93
C ASN A 186 -11.93 2.49 9.70
N THR A 187 -12.53 3.30 8.84
CA THR A 187 -13.06 2.87 7.55
C THR A 187 -12.07 3.30 6.49
N TYR A 188 -11.77 2.39 5.58
CA TYR A 188 -10.94 2.67 4.43
C TYR A 188 -11.42 1.82 3.25
N TRP A 189 -10.95 2.18 2.08
CA TRP A 189 -11.29 1.52 0.83
C TRP A 189 -10.05 0.86 0.26
N GLU A 190 -10.23 -0.26 -0.43
CA GLU A 190 -9.16 -0.91 -1.20
C GLU A 190 -9.66 -1.21 -2.62
N LEU A 191 -8.85 -0.83 -3.61
CA LEU A 191 -8.96 -1.34 -4.97
C LEU A 191 -8.07 -2.57 -5.09
N ARG A 192 -8.57 -3.65 -5.67
CA ARG A 192 -7.81 -4.89 -5.87
C ARG A 192 -7.97 -5.41 -7.28
N ARG A 193 -6.86 -5.83 -7.89
CA ARG A 193 -6.87 -6.52 -9.18
C ARG A 193 -5.74 -7.55 -9.25
N PHE A 194 -6.01 -8.66 -9.93
CA PHE A 194 -5.04 -9.70 -10.21
C PHE A 194 -4.51 -9.56 -11.65
N PHE A 195 -3.23 -9.85 -11.81
CA PHE A 195 -2.53 -9.81 -13.09
C PHE A 195 -1.79 -11.13 -13.33
N GLU A 196 -1.90 -11.61 -14.57
CA GLU A 196 -1.04 -12.64 -15.15
C GLU A 196 -0.28 -11.96 -16.29
N PHE A 197 1.03 -12.22 -16.40
CA PHE A 197 1.89 -11.63 -17.42
C PHE A 197 2.58 -12.69 -18.26
#